data_AF-A0A1Z5THT3-F1
#
_entry.id   AF-A0A1Z5THT3-F1
#
_cell.length_a   1.000
_cell.length_b   1.000
_cell.length_c   1.000
_cell.angle_alpha   90.00
_cell.angle_beta   90.00
_cell.angle_gamma   90.00
#
_symmetry.space_group_name_H-M   'P 1'
#
loop_
_entity.id
_entity.type
_entity.pdbx_description
1 polymer ?
#
loop_
_entity_poly.entity_id
_entity_poly.type
_entity_poly.pdbx_seq_one_letter_code
_entity_poly.pdbx_strand_id
1 'polypeptide(L)'
;MRSTQAYHDDEYLREVWILYGIGVLIYFLRFCVRLRTVGVRHFQGDDWMSIAVLLCYTADAVTVTFTYLLGSNVDWPPEKLDQFNAQQIDNIILGSKLQLVAWYTYTALIWG
;
A
#
# COMPACT_ATOMS: atom_id res chain seq x y z
N MET A 1 19.50 -1.35 -2.38
CA MET A 1 19.23 -2.71 -1.87
C MET A 1 18.67 -3.49 -3.05
N ARG A 2 19.21 -4.67 -3.40
CA ARG A 2 18.66 -5.50 -4.47
C ARG A 2 17.45 -6.23 -3.87
N SER A 3 16.29 -6.19 -4.52
CA SER A 3 15.07 -6.77 -3.95
C SER A 3 15.18 -8.29 -3.81
N THR A 4 14.52 -8.82 -2.78
CA THR A 4 14.43 -10.25 -2.48
C THR A 4 13.13 -10.87 -2.99
N GLN A 5 12.34 -10.16 -3.78
CA GLN A 5 11.13 -10.71 -4.40
C GLN A 5 11.47 -11.71 -5.51
N ALA A 6 10.62 -12.73 -5.71
CA ALA A 6 10.84 -13.74 -6.74
C ALA A 6 10.71 -13.16 -8.18
N TYR A 7 9.77 -12.24 -8.38
CA TYR A 7 9.51 -11.56 -9.64
C TYR A 7 9.93 -10.11 -9.53
N HIS A 8 10.77 -9.65 -10.46
CA HIS A 8 11.23 -8.27 -10.54
C HIS A 8 10.81 -7.70 -11.89
N ASP A 9 9.90 -6.73 -11.84
CA ASP A 9 9.55 -5.90 -12.98
C ASP A 9 9.57 -4.44 -12.53
N ASP A 10 10.52 -3.68 -13.04
CA ASP A 10 10.68 -2.26 -12.69
C ASP A 10 9.46 -1.42 -13.14
N GLU A 11 8.64 -1.94 -14.05
CA GLU A 11 7.38 -1.29 -14.46
C GLU A 11 6.30 -1.41 -13.38
N TYR A 12 6.32 -2.46 -12.56
CA TYR A 12 5.31 -2.70 -11.52
C TYR A 12 5.23 -1.54 -10.51
N LEU A 13 6.37 -1.15 -9.92
CA LEU A 13 6.37 -0.04 -8.97
C LEU A 13 5.95 1.26 -9.63
N ARG A 14 6.36 1.48 -10.89
CA ARG A 14 5.96 2.68 -11.62
C ARG A 14 4.44 2.74 -11.80
N GLU A 15 3.82 1.64 -12.19
CA GLU A 15 2.37 1.54 -12.33
C GLU A 15 1.66 1.80 -10.99
N VAL A 16 2.11 1.16 -9.91
CA VAL A 16 1.55 1.34 -8.55
C VAL A 16 1.57 2.82 -8.13
N TRP A 17 2.72 3.49 -8.27
CA TRP A 17 2.86 4.89 -7.86
C TRP A 17 2.10 5.87 -8.77
N ILE A 18 1.99 5.58 -10.08
CA ILE A 18 1.17 6.39 -10.99
C ILE A 18 -0.31 6.26 -10.62
N LEU A 19 -0.81 5.03 -10.43
CA LEU A 19 -2.20 4.80 -10.05
C LEU A 19 -2.53 5.42 -8.69
N TYR A 20 -1.62 5.28 -7.73
CA TYR A 20 -1.71 5.96 -6.43
C TYR A 20 -1.80 7.49 -6.58
N GLY A 21 -0.92 8.09 -7.38
CA GLY A 21 -0.95 9.53 -7.63
C GLY A 21 -2.26 10.01 -8.25
N ILE A 22 -2.80 9.27 -9.21
CA ILE A 22 -4.10 9.56 -9.83
C ILE A 22 -5.23 9.45 -8.81
N GLY A 23 -5.26 8.38 -8.02
CA GLY A 23 -6.29 8.20 -6.99
C GLY A 23 -6.24 9.29 -5.91
N VAL A 24 -5.05 9.65 -5.45
CA VAL A 24 -4.84 10.76 -4.50
C VAL A 24 -5.33 12.09 -5.08
N LEU A 25 -5.07 12.37 -6.36
CA LEU A 25 -5.55 13.57 -7.04
C LEU A 25 -7.10 13.63 -7.04
N ILE A 26 -7.76 12.50 -7.31
CA ILE A 26 -9.22 12.40 -7.30
C ILE A 26 -9.76 12.66 -5.88
N TYR A 27 -9.12 12.10 -4.84
CA TYR A 27 -9.47 12.37 -3.44
C TYR A 27 -9.32 13.84 -3.09
N PHE A 28 -8.22 14.49 -3.47
CA PHE A 28 -8.04 15.92 -3.24
C PHE A 28 -9.09 16.76 -3.95
N LEU A 29 -9.44 16.44 -5.20
CA LEU A 29 -10.50 17.12 -5.92
C LEU A 29 -11.85 16.97 -5.20
N ARG A 30 -12.18 15.77 -4.71
CA ARG A 30 -13.37 15.53 -3.88
C ARG A 30 -13.38 16.43 -2.65
N PHE A 31 -12.29 16.47 -1.88
CA PHE A 31 -12.20 17.32 -0.68
C PHE A 31 -12.30 18.81 -1.03
N CYS A 32 -11.66 19.27 -2.10
CA CYS A 32 -11.76 20.65 -2.58
C CYS A 32 -13.21 21.04 -2.93
N VAL A 33 -13.94 20.18 -3.65
CA VAL A 33 -15.34 20.42 -3.97
C VAL A 33 -16.18 20.46 -2.70
N ARG A 34 -15.98 19.50 -1.79
CA ARG A 34 -16.73 19.42 -0.53
C ARG A 34 -16.50 20.64 0.37
N LEU A 35 -15.26 21.07 0.50
CA LEU A 35 -14.89 22.27 1.25
C LEU A 35 -15.56 23.52 0.67
N ARG A 36 -15.76 23.59 -0.65
CA ARG A 36 -16.49 24.70 -1.29
C ARG A 36 -18.00 24.61 -1.12
N THR A 37 -18.60 23.42 -1.12
CA THR A 37 -20.05 23.26 -1.06
C THR A 37 -20.63 23.31 0.34
N VAL A 38 -19.97 22.70 1.32
CA VAL A 38 -20.50 22.57 2.70
C VAL A 38 -19.72 23.39 3.73
N GLY A 39 -18.47 23.75 3.40
CA GLY A 39 -17.55 24.45 4.29
C GLY A 39 -16.95 23.55 5.37
N VAL A 40 -15.85 24.00 5.97
CA VAL A 40 -15.09 23.25 6.99
C VAL A 40 -15.93 22.93 8.23
N ARG A 41 -16.90 23.79 8.59
CA ARG A 41 -17.70 23.67 9.81
C ARG A 41 -18.78 22.58 9.77
N HIS A 42 -19.09 22.02 8.60
CA HIS A 42 -20.15 21.03 8.42
C HIS A 42 -19.62 19.68 7.89
N PHE A 43 -18.37 19.35 8.19
CA PHE A 43 -17.79 18.05 7.84
C PHE A 43 -18.62 16.91 8.44
N GLN A 44 -19.12 16.04 7.57
CA GLN A 44 -19.96 14.90 7.95
C GLN A 44 -19.10 13.66 8.21
N GLY A 45 -19.70 12.62 8.78
CA GLY A 45 -19.01 11.34 9.02
C GLY A 45 -18.36 10.75 7.77
N ASP A 46 -19.02 10.88 6.61
CA ASP A 46 -18.49 10.47 5.30
C ASP A 46 -17.17 11.17 4.94
N ASP A 47 -17.03 12.45 5.32
CA ASP A 47 -15.83 13.23 5.02
C ASP A 47 -14.64 12.79 5.88
N TRP A 48 -14.90 12.43 7.14
CA TRP A 48 -13.89 11.83 8.03
C TRP A 48 -13.50 10.42 7.60
N MET A 49 -14.48 9.62 7.18
CA MET A 49 -14.25 8.28 6.63
C MET A 49 -13.40 8.37 5.36
N SER A 50 -13.68 9.31 4.46
CA SER A 50 -12.87 9.56 3.27
C SER A 50 -11.40 9.87 3.60
N ILE A 51 -11.12 10.57 4.71
CA ILE A 51 -9.74 10.84 5.17
C ILE A 51 -9.09 9.53 5.65
N ALA A 52 -9.81 8.72 6.42
CA ALA A 52 -9.31 7.43 6.87
C ALA A 52 -9.02 6.50 5.68
N VAL A 53 -9.88 6.47 4.66
CA VAL A 53 -9.66 5.71 3.43
C VAL A 53 -8.42 6.21 2.68
N LEU A 54 -8.21 7.52 2.59
CA LEU A 54 -6.99 8.09 2.00
C LEU A 54 -5.72 7.65 2.76
N LEU A 55 -5.76 7.63 4.09
CA LEU A 55 -4.64 7.14 4.90
C LEU A 55 -4.38 5.65 4.68
N CYS A 56 -5.43 4.83 4.62
CA CYS A 56 -5.33 3.42 4.26
C CYS A 56 -4.77 3.25 2.84
N TYR A 57 -5.13 4.12 1.90
CA TYR A 57 -4.63 4.06 0.52
C TYR A 57 -3.13 4.34 0.45
N THR A 58 -2.67 5.36 1.17
CA THR A 58 -1.24 5.65 1.29
C THR A 58 -0.50 4.51 1.98
N ALA A 59 -1.06 3.96 3.05
CA ALA A 59 -0.46 2.83 3.76
C ALA A 59 -0.36 1.59 2.86
N ASP A 60 -1.37 1.31 2.03
CA ASP A 60 -1.37 0.23 1.06
C ASP A 60 -0.25 0.41 0.02
N ALA A 61 -0.18 1.57 -0.64
CA ALA A 61 0.87 1.85 -1.64
C ALA A 61 2.29 1.74 -1.07
N VAL A 62 2.50 2.20 0.17
CA VAL A 62 3.78 2.13 0.86
C VAL A 62 4.12 0.68 1.24
N THR A 63 3.17 -0.06 1.84
CA THR A 63 3.39 -1.44 2.29
C THR A 63 3.61 -2.38 1.10
N VAL A 64 2.91 -2.20 -0.02
CA VAL A 64 3.15 -2.91 -1.28
C VAL A 64 4.56 -2.60 -1.81
N THR A 65 4.99 -1.34 -1.79
CA THR A 65 6.35 -0.97 -2.23
C THR A 65 7.43 -1.65 -1.39
N PHE A 66 7.28 -1.68 -0.06
CA PHE A 66 8.23 -2.37 0.80
C PHE A 66 8.18 -3.89 0.64
N THR A 67 6.99 -4.45 0.47
CA THR A 67 6.83 -5.89 0.18
C THR A 67 7.53 -6.25 -1.14
N TYR A 68 7.42 -5.40 -2.16
CA TYR A 68 8.15 -5.56 -3.42
C TYR A 68 9.67 -5.53 -3.22
N LEU A 69 10.18 -4.69 -2.31
CA LEU A 69 11.61 -4.58 -2.06
C LEU A 69 12.17 -5.70 -1.17
N LEU A 70 11.37 -6.19 -0.22
CA LEU A 70 11.79 -7.14 0.81
C LEU A 70 11.40 -8.59 0.49
N GLY A 71 10.48 -8.81 -0.45
CA GLY A 71 9.88 -10.11 -0.72
C GLY A 71 9.02 -10.62 0.44
N SER A 72 8.28 -11.69 0.20
CA SER A 72 7.36 -12.27 1.18
C SER A 72 7.36 -13.79 1.17
N ASN A 73 6.74 -14.38 2.18
CA ASN A 73 6.38 -15.80 2.21
C ASN A 73 5.40 -16.24 1.11
N VAL A 74 4.73 -15.33 0.42
CA VAL A 74 3.89 -15.66 -0.75
C VAL A 74 4.77 -15.94 -1.97
N ASP A 75 5.93 -15.29 -2.04
CA ASP A 75 6.88 -15.45 -3.14
C ASP A 75 7.75 -16.71 -3.00
N TRP A 76 8.00 -17.16 -1.76
CA TRP A 76 8.99 -18.19 -1.46
C TRP A 76 8.41 -19.37 -0.68
N PRO A 77 8.33 -20.58 -1.28
CA PRO A 77 8.00 -21.79 -0.54
C PRO A 77 9.13 -22.18 0.44
N PRO A 78 8.82 -22.90 1.54
CA PRO A 78 9.79 -23.24 2.58
C PRO A 78 11.05 -23.94 2.06
N GLU A 79 10.90 -24.79 1.05
CA GLU A 79 11.97 -25.56 0.41
C GLU A 79 13.05 -24.70 -0.25
N LYS A 80 12.70 -23.46 -0.61
CA LYS A 80 13.63 -22.51 -1.23
C LYS A 80 14.24 -21.54 -0.23
N LEU A 81 13.94 -21.67 1.07
CA LEU A 81 14.48 -20.77 2.08
C LEU A 81 15.96 -21.02 2.38
N ASP A 82 16.43 -22.26 2.17
CA ASP A 82 17.81 -22.68 2.42
C ASP A 82 18.84 -21.94 1.55
N GLN A 83 18.40 -21.28 0.47
CA GLN A 83 19.26 -20.50 -0.42
C GLN A 83 19.54 -19.07 0.09
N PHE A 84 18.85 -18.64 1.16
CA PHE A 84 18.94 -17.28 1.69
C PHE A 84 19.82 -17.20 2.93
N ASN A 85 20.58 -16.10 3.05
CA ASN A 85 21.29 -15.78 4.28
C ASN A 85 20.32 -15.21 5.35
N ALA A 86 20.70 -15.23 6.62
CA ALA A 86 19.91 -14.76 7.75
C ALA A 86 19.30 -13.36 7.53
N GLN A 87 20.08 -12.42 7.00
CA GLN A 87 19.58 -11.07 6.69
C GLN A 87 18.47 -11.05 5.63
N GLN A 88 18.53 -11.94 4.64
CA GLN A 88 17.50 -12.03 3.60
C GLN A 88 16.24 -12.69 4.16
N ILE A 89 16.39 -13.68 5.05
CA ILE A 89 15.27 -14.27 5.78
C ILE A 89 14.57 -13.21 6.64
N ASP A 90 15.33 -12.37 7.35
CA ASP A 90 14.76 -11.28 8.15
C ASP A 90 13.98 -10.26 7.28
N ASN A 91 14.50 -9.95 6.08
CA ASN A 91 13.79 -9.11 5.13
C ASN A 91 12.46 -9.75 4.69
N ILE A 92 12.48 -11.04 4.34
CA ILE A 92 11.27 -11.78 3.94
C ILE A 92 10.24 -11.82 5.08
N ILE A 93 10.68 -12.03 6.33
CA ILE A 93 9.81 -11.98 7.51
C ILE A 93 9.17 -10.60 7.66
N LEU A 94 9.93 -9.52 7.46
CA LEU A 94 9.41 -8.16 7.52
C LEU A 94 8.42 -7.90 6.38
N GLY A 95 8.76 -8.28 5.14
CA GLY A 95 7.87 -8.14 3.99
C GLY A 95 6.57 -8.94 4.14
N SER A 96 6.61 -10.15 4.69
CA SER A 96 5.40 -10.91 5.05
C SER A 96 4.48 -10.20 6.02
N LYS A 97 5.05 -9.52 7.04
CA LYS A 97 4.24 -8.73 7.97
C LYS A 97 3.61 -7.52 7.29
N LEU A 98 4.37 -6.85 6.42
CA LEU A 98 3.89 -5.70 5.67
C LEU A 98 2.81 -6.09 4.65
N GLN A 99 2.91 -7.28 4.07
CA GLN A 99 1.90 -7.81 3.16
C GLN A 99 0.55 -8.05 3.86
N LEU A 100 0.57 -8.52 5.11
CA LEU A 100 -0.66 -8.60 5.91
C LEU A 100 -1.26 -7.21 6.14
N VAL A 101 -0.43 -6.20 6.45
CA VAL A 101 -0.89 -4.82 6.59
C VAL A 101 -1.52 -4.32 5.29
N ALA A 102 -0.87 -4.56 4.14
CA ALA A 102 -1.37 -4.20 2.82
C ALA A 102 -2.78 -4.77 2.58
N TRP A 103 -3.00 -6.07 2.83
CA TRP A 103 -4.32 -6.68 2.66
C TRP A 103 -5.41 -6.03 3.51
N TYR A 104 -5.14 -5.72 4.78
CA TYR A 104 -6.13 -5.06 5.63
C TYR A 104 -6.36 -3.60 5.22
N THR A 105 -5.32 -2.86 4.84
CA THR A 105 -5.48 -1.48 4.34
C THR A 105 -6.23 -1.45 3.02
N TYR A 106 -6.02 -2.45 2.15
CA TYR A 106 -6.74 -2.61 0.89
C TYR A 106 -8.24 -2.86 1.09
N THR A 107 -8.63 -3.67 2.08
CA THR A 107 -10.08 -3.89 2.34
C THR A 107 -10.82 -2.60 2.69
N ALA A 108 -10.15 -1.66 3.39
CA ALA A 108 -10.71 -0.33 3.67
C ALA A 108 -10.90 0.52 2.41
N LEU A 109 -10.24 0.20 1.28
CA LEU A 109 -10.43 0.89 0.00
C LEU A 109 -11.65 0.40 -0.77
N ILE A 110 -12.02 -0.88 -0.62
CA ILE A 110 -13.17 -1.46 -1.33
C ILE A 110 -14.49 -1.06 -0.64
N TRP A 111 -14.50 -1.11 0.69
CA TRP A 111 -15.71 -1.01 1.49
C TRP A 111 -15.80 0.28 2.31
N GLY A 112 -14.84 1.19 2.12
CA GLY A 112 -14.74 2.49 2.80
C GLY A 112 -15.40 3.64 2.07
#